data_AF-A0A7M7M600-F1
#
_entry.id   AF-A0A7M7M600-F1
#
_cell.length_a   1.000
_cell.length_b   1.000
_cell.length_c   1.000
_cell.angle_alpha   90.00
_cell.angle_beta   90.00
_cell.angle_gamma   90.00
#
_symmetry.space_group_name_H-M   'P 1'
#
loop_
_entity.id
_entity.type
_entity.pdbx_description
1 polymer ?
#
loop_
_entity_poly.entity_id
_entity_poly.type
_entity_poly.pdbx_seq_one_letter_code
_entity_poly.pdbx_strand_id
1 'polypeptide(L)'
;MSEKPEYYLGLDLSTQQLKAVIVEAILDFSTGPPHFPRIKIVCKEEEHVAFDRLGYGTNSGALCKGPHEVVAPTRMWVDALDTILDRLRLKADFSRIVCIGGCAQQHGTVYWKDPSTLREMNPLKSLQENLKEAFSIENSPIWMDSSTTSECREMETAVGGAQVLAELTGSRAFERFSGPQIAKIANEKASEYNLTKRISLVSSFLSSLFVGNIAPIDVSDGSGMNLMDIRTNSWNHTCLRACFARSPPEVQYESAQILFNKLGGDAGLVPSGDDLGPVSNYMQRRFGFGLHCRVAAFTGDNPASFTSLCGSPGDMILSLGSSDTLLFWAEKDQPGCLQGHFMVNPLDPKSLMGMLCFKNGSLMRDKIAKELAEGDWERFNWLLNSTPPGNNGKVGVYFDFPEILPERQGRYRFDISGPESVAIKQPFAPEDEVRALVEGQLMSKRLYIERLQSTEKLRNNVSGKLVVTGGASANRTLCQIIADVFNMQVCTLDESVNSAVLGGVALAYHCVKGKSFEGRRLFHTESRIVKEPKNSGVYEKLLPKFKRCLECHDLL
;
A
#
# COMPACT_ATOMS: atom_id res chain seq x y z
N MET A 1 -21.12 33.80 -11.83
CA MET A 1 -20.54 33.83 -10.47
C MET A 1 -19.31 32.95 -10.54
N SER A 2 -18.10 33.44 -10.23
CA SER A 2 -16.94 32.54 -10.14
C SER A 2 -17.18 31.62 -8.94
N GLU A 3 -17.28 30.32 -9.17
CA GLU A 3 -17.31 29.35 -8.09
C GLU A 3 -16.09 29.58 -7.19
N LYS A 4 -16.32 29.66 -5.87
CA LYS A 4 -15.21 29.75 -4.92
C LYS A 4 -14.40 28.47 -5.01
N PRO A 5 -13.06 28.53 -4.96
CA PRO A 5 -12.26 27.34 -5.08
C PRO A 5 -12.46 26.41 -3.88
N GLU A 6 -12.70 25.12 -4.19
CA GLU A 6 -12.94 24.04 -3.25
C GLU A 6 -11.62 23.46 -2.74
N TYR A 7 -11.50 23.29 -1.42
CA TYR A 7 -10.31 22.73 -0.79
C TYR A 7 -10.55 21.31 -0.26
N TYR A 8 -9.54 20.46 -0.41
CA TYR A 8 -9.57 19.07 0.02
C TYR A 8 -8.39 18.79 0.94
N LEU A 9 -8.65 18.10 2.05
CA LEU A 9 -7.62 17.65 2.99
C LEU A 9 -7.33 16.17 2.73
N GLY A 10 -6.07 15.85 2.41
CA GLY A 10 -5.57 14.48 2.34
C GLY A 10 -4.65 14.19 3.52
N LEU A 11 -4.80 13.02 4.14
CA LEU A 11 -3.92 12.55 5.21
C LEU A 11 -3.23 11.23 4.84
N ASP A 12 -2.02 11.04 5.36
CA ASP A 12 -1.26 9.79 5.27
C ASP A 12 -0.67 9.47 6.65
N LEU A 13 -1.32 8.55 7.37
CA LEU A 13 -0.83 8.03 8.64
C LEU A 13 0.09 6.82 8.39
N SER A 14 1.30 7.13 7.93
CA SER A 14 2.37 6.17 7.67
C SER A 14 2.96 5.58 8.96
N THR A 15 3.95 4.69 8.83
CA THR A 15 4.61 4.08 10.00
C THR A 15 5.40 5.08 10.86
N GLN A 16 6.06 6.07 10.25
CA GLN A 16 7.00 6.96 10.95
C GLN A 16 6.42 8.32 11.30
N GLN A 17 5.33 8.70 10.62
CA GLN A 17 4.78 10.05 10.68
C GLN A 17 3.34 10.10 10.18
N LEU A 18 2.63 11.13 10.61
CA LEU A 18 1.40 11.59 9.97
C LEU A 18 1.74 12.76 9.05
N LYS A 19 1.35 12.68 7.77
CA LYS A 19 1.42 13.78 6.81
C LYS A 19 0.03 14.27 6.46
N ALA A 20 -0.09 15.55 6.15
CA ALA A 20 -1.33 16.12 5.65
C ALA A 20 -1.05 17.18 4.59
N VAL A 21 -1.90 17.22 3.57
CA VAL A 21 -1.86 18.24 2.51
C VAL A 21 -3.25 18.83 2.32
N ILE A 22 -3.32 20.15 2.19
CA ILE A 22 -4.52 20.87 1.77
C ILE A 22 -4.29 21.30 0.34
N VAL A 23 -5.19 20.87 -0.55
CA VAL A 23 -5.09 21.23 -1.97
C VAL A 23 -6.31 21.98 -2.43
N GLU A 24 -6.10 22.80 -3.45
CA GLU A 24 -7.16 23.32 -4.30
C GLU A 24 -7.27 22.46 -5.56
N ALA A 25 -8.49 22.03 -5.89
CA ALA A 25 -8.78 21.34 -7.14
C ALA A 25 -9.34 22.34 -8.17
N ILE A 26 -8.61 22.57 -9.25
CA ILE A 26 -8.97 23.53 -10.31
C ILE A 26 -9.25 22.76 -11.60
N LEU A 27 -10.41 22.97 -12.22
CA LEU A 27 -10.68 22.44 -13.56
C LEU A 27 -9.83 23.17 -14.60
N ASP A 28 -8.95 22.44 -15.26
CA ASP A 28 -8.09 22.89 -16.33
C ASP A 28 -8.58 22.36 -17.68
N PHE A 29 -9.03 23.27 -18.53
CA PHE A 29 -9.50 22.97 -19.89
C PHE A 29 -8.38 23.03 -20.94
N SER A 30 -7.16 23.41 -20.57
CA SER A 30 -6.04 23.66 -21.49
C SER A 30 -5.20 22.42 -21.81
N THR A 31 -5.26 21.38 -20.97
CA THR A 31 -4.35 20.22 -21.00
C THR A 31 -5.03 18.88 -21.34
N GLY A 32 -6.33 18.88 -21.62
CA GLY A 32 -7.10 17.68 -21.95
C GLY A 32 -7.33 17.46 -23.46
N PRO A 33 -7.70 16.23 -23.89
CA PRO A 33 -8.31 16.04 -25.21
C PRO A 33 -9.50 17.00 -25.35
N PRO A 34 -9.82 17.51 -26.56
CA PRO A 34 -11.00 18.34 -26.73
C PRO A 34 -12.20 17.60 -26.14
N HIS A 35 -12.89 18.22 -25.19
CA HIS A 35 -14.06 17.74 -24.42
C HIS A 35 -13.86 17.13 -23.02
N PHE A 36 -12.64 16.96 -22.48
CA PHE A 36 -12.45 16.49 -21.09
C PHE A 36 -11.50 17.40 -20.28
N PRO A 37 -12.01 18.23 -19.33
CA PRO A 37 -11.15 19.00 -18.43
C PRO A 37 -10.32 18.08 -17.51
N ARG A 38 -9.14 18.51 -17.09
CA ARG A 38 -8.32 17.85 -16.06
C ARG A 38 -8.44 18.58 -14.74
N ILE A 39 -8.08 17.93 -13.62
CA ILE A 39 -7.95 18.62 -12.34
C ILE A 39 -6.49 18.98 -12.12
N LYS A 40 -6.21 20.28 -12.13
CA LYS A 40 -4.95 20.79 -11.61
C LYS A 40 -5.04 20.85 -10.09
N ILE A 41 -4.16 20.10 -9.44
CA ILE A 41 -4.02 20.09 -7.98
C ILE A 41 -2.98 21.14 -7.61
N VAL A 42 -3.39 22.12 -6.80
CA VAL A 42 -2.48 23.13 -6.26
C VAL A 42 -2.35 22.91 -4.76
N CYS A 43 -1.18 22.46 -4.31
CA CYS A 43 -0.88 22.38 -2.89
C CYS A 43 -0.94 23.79 -2.29
N LYS A 44 -1.75 23.97 -1.25
CA LYS A 44 -1.87 25.21 -0.49
C LYS A 44 -1.04 25.17 0.77
N GLU A 45 -1.14 24.07 1.50
CA GLU A 45 -0.41 23.85 2.73
C GLU A 45 -0.05 22.37 2.84
N GLU A 46 1.12 22.11 3.42
CA GLU A 46 1.56 20.78 3.79
C GLU A 46 2.12 20.80 5.20
N GLU A 47 1.89 19.72 5.94
CA GLU A 47 2.44 19.52 7.27
C GLU A 47 2.79 18.06 7.51
N HIS A 48 3.68 17.84 8.47
CA HIS A 48 3.96 16.50 8.96
C HIS A 48 4.32 16.50 10.45
N VAL A 49 4.05 15.36 11.09
CA VAL A 49 4.39 15.09 12.48
C VAL A 49 5.13 13.76 12.54
N ALA A 50 6.44 13.83 12.79
CA ALA A 50 7.27 12.66 13.05
C ALA A 50 6.96 12.07 14.43
N PHE A 51 6.66 10.77 14.46
CA PHE A 51 6.18 10.09 15.66
C PHE A 51 7.21 10.01 16.79
N ASP A 52 8.49 9.83 16.45
CA ASP A 52 9.57 9.76 17.44
C ASP A 52 9.76 11.08 18.23
N ARG A 53 9.16 12.18 17.76
CA ARG A 53 9.16 13.48 18.46
C ARG A 53 8.01 13.64 19.45
N LEU A 54 7.10 12.69 19.53
CA LEU A 54 5.91 12.75 20.41
C LEU A 54 6.14 12.13 21.80
N GLY A 55 7.36 11.64 22.09
CA GLY A 55 7.72 11.16 23.43
C GLY A 55 7.23 9.76 23.80
N TYR A 56 6.84 8.95 22.81
CA TYR A 56 6.36 7.58 23.01
C TYR A 56 7.45 6.51 23.09
N GLY A 57 8.73 6.91 23.02
CA GLY A 57 9.87 5.97 23.06
C GLY A 57 10.01 5.09 21.81
N THR A 58 9.39 5.48 20.70
CA THR A 58 9.47 4.76 19.44
C THR A 58 10.80 4.99 18.73
N ASN A 59 11.17 4.04 17.87
CA ASN A 59 12.20 4.20 16.86
C ASN A 59 11.56 4.00 15.49
N SER A 60 11.62 5.01 14.63
CA SER A 60 10.92 5.02 13.35
C SER A 60 9.42 4.74 13.50
N GLY A 61 8.81 5.30 14.55
CA GLY A 61 7.38 5.19 14.85
C GLY A 61 6.91 3.82 15.36
N ALA A 62 7.83 2.91 15.71
CA ALA A 62 7.50 1.58 16.23
C ALA A 62 8.22 1.24 17.54
N LEU A 63 7.64 0.29 18.28
CA LEU A 63 8.20 -0.39 19.44
C LEU A 63 8.45 -1.86 19.08
N CYS A 64 9.69 -2.31 19.13
CA CYS A 64 10.05 -3.71 18.92
C CYS A 64 10.00 -4.47 20.25
N LYS A 65 9.06 -5.41 20.39
CA LYS A 65 8.91 -6.30 21.55
C LYS A 65 9.56 -7.66 21.26
N GLY A 66 10.85 -7.64 20.97
CA GLY A 66 11.61 -8.82 20.54
C GLY A 66 11.89 -8.83 19.03
N PRO A 67 12.34 -9.96 18.47
CA PRO A 67 12.82 -10.02 17.08
C PRO A 67 11.73 -9.96 16.02
N HIS A 68 10.48 -10.31 16.37
CA HIS A 68 9.37 -10.46 15.43
C HIS A 68 8.12 -9.66 15.81
N GLU A 69 7.96 -9.28 17.09
CA GLU A 69 6.79 -8.51 17.52
C GLU A 69 7.07 -7.02 17.41
N VAL A 70 6.27 -6.32 16.60
CA VAL A 70 6.43 -4.90 16.31
C VAL A 70 5.08 -4.22 16.41
N VAL A 71 4.99 -3.24 17.31
CA VAL A 71 3.75 -2.54 17.63
C VAL A 71 3.94 -1.02 17.60
N ALA A 72 2.86 -0.26 17.52
CA ALA A 72 2.85 1.19 17.68
C ALA A 72 1.83 1.59 18.76
N PRO A 73 2.17 2.54 19.66
CA PRO A 73 1.19 3.05 20.62
C PRO A 73 0.02 3.71 19.90
N THR A 74 -1.21 3.24 20.14
CA THR A 74 -2.40 3.77 19.44
C THR A 74 -2.61 5.26 19.72
N ARG A 75 -2.31 5.71 20.95
CA ARG A 75 -2.42 7.11 21.36
C ARG A 75 -1.44 8.04 20.64
N MET A 76 -0.29 7.52 20.20
CA MET A 76 0.66 8.30 19.41
C MET A 76 0.04 8.82 18.12
N TRP A 77 -0.82 8.01 17.49
CA TRP A 77 -1.56 8.43 16.30
C TRP A 77 -2.63 9.47 16.61
N VAL A 78 -3.28 9.39 17.77
CA VAL A 78 -4.23 10.40 18.25
C VAL A 78 -3.51 11.74 18.48
N ASP A 79 -2.37 11.73 19.17
CA ASP A 79 -1.58 12.92 19.45
C ASP A 79 -1.01 13.54 18.18
N ALA A 80 -0.58 12.70 17.23
CA ALA A 80 -0.11 13.17 15.94
C ALA A 80 -1.23 13.91 15.18
N LEU A 81 -2.47 13.41 15.25
CA LEU A 81 -3.61 14.05 14.61
C LEU A 81 -3.97 15.39 15.27
N ASP A 82 -4.03 15.46 16.60
CA ASP A 82 -4.23 16.74 17.30
C ASP A 82 -3.14 17.75 16.89
N THR A 83 -1.88 17.32 16.94
CA THR A 83 -0.72 18.16 16.65
C THR A 83 -0.74 18.69 15.21
N ILE A 84 -1.02 17.83 14.23
CA ILE A 84 -0.99 18.25 12.82
C ILE A 84 -2.16 19.19 12.50
N LEU A 85 -3.35 18.95 13.06
CA LEU A 85 -4.50 19.82 12.87
C LEU A 85 -4.30 21.18 13.56
N ASP A 86 -3.71 21.20 14.76
CA ASP A 86 -3.34 22.44 15.45
C ASP A 86 -2.34 23.28 14.67
N ARG A 87 -1.36 22.65 13.99
CA ARG A 87 -0.41 23.36 13.12
C ARG A 87 -1.07 23.86 11.84
N LEU A 88 -1.85 23.02 11.18
CA LEU A 88 -2.47 23.34 9.90
C LEU A 88 -3.52 24.45 10.02
N ARG A 89 -4.32 24.48 11.08
CA ARG A 89 -5.35 25.54 11.26
C ARG A 89 -4.76 26.94 11.43
N LEU A 90 -3.48 27.05 11.80
CA LEU A 90 -2.76 28.32 11.86
C LEU A 90 -2.36 28.82 10.46
N LYS A 91 -2.35 27.94 9.47
CA LYS A 91 -1.91 28.20 8.09
C LYS A 91 -3.06 28.23 7.08
N ALA A 92 -4.14 27.49 7.35
CA ALA A 92 -5.28 27.37 6.45
C ALA A 92 -6.63 27.53 7.16
N ASP A 93 -7.60 28.10 6.44
CA ASP A 93 -8.99 28.20 6.87
C ASP A 93 -9.74 26.89 6.62
N PHE A 94 -9.95 26.12 7.69
CA PHE A 94 -10.63 24.82 7.64
C PHE A 94 -12.11 24.91 7.26
N SER A 95 -12.74 26.09 7.36
CA SER A 95 -14.13 26.27 6.95
C SER A 95 -14.32 26.11 5.44
N ARG A 96 -13.22 26.20 4.67
CA ARG A 96 -13.19 26.03 3.21
C ARG A 96 -12.95 24.61 2.74
N ILE A 97 -12.59 23.70 3.65
CA ILE A 97 -12.38 22.29 3.32
C ILE A 97 -13.73 21.65 3.09
N VAL A 98 -13.97 21.15 1.88
CA VAL A 98 -15.26 20.54 1.48
C VAL A 98 -15.29 19.05 1.78
N CYS A 99 -14.14 18.39 1.76
CA CYS A 99 -14.03 16.98 2.12
C CYS A 99 -12.64 16.62 2.64
N ILE A 100 -12.63 15.68 3.58
CA ILE A 100 -11.43 15.07 4.15
C ILE A 100 -11.34 13.64 3.61
N GLY A 101 -10.17 13.26 3.13
CA GLY A 101 -9.85 11.89 2.73
C GLY A 101 -8.46 11.52 3.24
N GLY A 102 -8.08 10.26 3.11
CA GLY A 102 -6.79 9.84 3.64
C GLY A 102 -6.51 8.37 3.50
N CYS A 103 -5.31 8.02 3.93
CA CYS A 103 -4.82 6.67 4.03
C CYS A 103 -4.03 6.45 5.31
N ALA A 104 -3.76 5.19 5.59
CA ALA A 104 -2.87 4.80 6.67
C ALA A 104 -2.07 3.55 6.29
N GLN A 105 -1.00 3.28 7.06
CA GLN A 105 -0.28 2.01 6.95
C GLN A 105 -1.24 0.83 7.05
N GLN A 106 -1.10 -0.14 6.13
CA GLN A 106 -2.01 -1.28 6.06
C GLN A 106 -1.85 -2.24 7.22
N HIS A 107 -2.84 -3.13 7.34
CA HIS A 107 -2.89 -4.30 8.23
C HIS A 107 -2.97 -4.02 9.74
N GLY A 108 -2.44 -2.89 10.22
CA GLY A 108 -2.47 -2.56 11.64
C GLY A 108 -3.89 -2.44 12.17
N THR A 109 -4.10 -2.87 13.41
CA THR A 109 -5.43 -2.94 14.02
C THR A 109 -5.53 -2.11 15.30
N VAL A 110 -6.69 -1.49 15.50
CA VAL A 110 -7.04 -0.73 16.72
C VAL A 110 -8.22 -1.39 17.41
N TYR A 111 -8.13 -1.55 18.73
CA TYR A 111 -9.10 -2.27 19.54
C TYR A 111 -9.80 -1.28 20.48
N TRP A 112 -11.03 -0.92 20.15
CA TRP A 112 -11.83 0.03 20.93
C TRP A 112 -12.50 -0.69 22.10
N LYS A 113 -12.24 -0.21 23.31
CA LYS A 113 -12.95 -0.60 24.52
C LYS A 113 -14.32 0.09 24.60
N ASP A 114 -14.37 1.39 24.33
CA ASP A 114 -15.61 2.17 24.35
C ASP A 114 -15.68 3.14 23.17
N PRO A 115 -16.28 2.72 22.03
CA PRO A 115 -16.40 3.56 20.86
C PRO A 115 -17.42 4.71 21.02
N SER A 116 -18.24 4.72 22.09
CA SER A 116 -19.23 5.79 22.31
C SER A 116 -18.56 7.13 22.62
N THR A 117 -17.35 7.09 23.20
CA THR A 117 -16.50 8.26 23.49
C THR A 117 -16.29 9.19 22.29
N LEU A 118 -16.27 8.65 21.06
CA LEU A 118 -16.15 9.44 19.83
C LEU A 118 -17.31 10.42 19.62
N ARG A 119 -18.53 10.05 20.05
CA ARG A 119 -19.73 10.89 19.90
C ARG A 119 -19.85 11.95 20.99
N GLU A 120 -19.20 11.70 22.13
CA GLU A 120 -19.31 12.50 23.36
C GLU A 120 -18.10 13.42 23.60
N MET A 121 -17.20 13.52 22.61
CA MET A 121 -15.96 14.31 22.75
C MET A 121 -16.24 15.78 23.09
N ASN A 122 -15.59 16.26 24.15
CA ASN A 122 -15.63 17.66 24.56
C ASN A 122 -14.64 18.48 23.72
N PRO A 123 -15.09 19.47 22.93
CA PRO A 123 -14.23 20.27 22.05
C PRO A 123 -13.22 21.17 22.77
N LEU A 124 -13.39 21.38 24.08
CA LEU A 124 -12.43 22.13 24.90
C LEU A 124 -11.20 21.30 25.28
N LYS A 125 -11.27 19.98 25.13
CA LYS A 125 -10.19 19.04 25.41
C LYS A 125 -9.55 18.57 24.11
N SER A 126 -8.31 18.08 24.19
CA SER A 126 -7.64 17.42 23.08
C SER A 126 -8.28 16.06 22.75
N LEU A 127 -8.00 15.49 21.57
CA LEU A 127 -8.40 14.12 21.23
C LEU A 127 -7.78 13.14 22.23
N GLN A 128 -6.52 13.37 22.61
CA GLN A 128 -5.81 12.55 23.61
C GLN A 128 -6.58 12.47 24.93
N GLU A 129 -7.02 13.62 25.44
CA GLU A 129 -7.74 13.72 26.70
C GLU A 129 -9.12 13.06 26.62
N ASN A 130 -9.82 13.24 25.49
CA ASN A 130 -11.12 12.62 25.27
C ASN A 130 -11.04 11.09 25.12
N LEU A 131 -9.99 10.59 24.47
CA LEU A 131 -9.84 9.16 24.12
C LEU A 131 -8.92 8.41 25.09
N LYS A 132 -8.66 8.98 26.28
CA LYS A 132 -7.73 8.44 27.25
C LYS A 132 -8.06 7.02 27.71
N GLU A 133 -9.30 6.55 27.61
CA GLU A 133 -9.67 5.18 28.03
C GLU A 133 -10.40 4.41 26.91
N ALA A 134 -10.29 4.91 25.68
CA ALA A 134 -11.07 4.41 24.55
C ALA A 134 -10.57 3.06 24.00
N PHE A 135 -9.34 2.64 24.34
CA PHE A 135 -8.69 1.46 23.77
C PHE A 135 -8.50 0.34 24.79
N SER A 136 -8.75 -0.90 24.38
CA SER A 136 -8.48 -2.11 25.17
C SER A 136 -7.07 -2.65 24.95
N ILE A 137 -6.49 -2.39 23.78
CA ILE A 137 -5.10 -2.70 23.44
C ILE A 137 -4.37 -1.38 23.19
N GLU A 138 -3.43 -1.03 24.06
CA GLU A 138 -2.70 0.25 24.00
C GLU A 138 -1.66 0.31 22.88
N ASN A 139 -1.12 -0.84 22.48
CA ASN A 139 -0.11 -0.96 21.44
C ASN A 139 -0.65 -1.82 20.30
N SER A 140 -1.00 -1.17 19.20
CA SER A 140 -1.50 -1.80 17.98
C SER A 140 -0.39 -2.58 17.28
N PRO A 141 -0.61 -3.84 16.85
CA PRO A 141 0.29 -4.48 15.89
C PRO A 141 0.28 -3.68 14.59
N ILE A 142 1.42 -3.64 13.90
CA ILE A 142 1.59 -2.92 12.64
C ILE A 142 2.17 -3.83 11.56
N TRP A 143 2.23 -3.37 10.31
CA TRP A 143 2.61 -4.19 9.15
C TRP A 143 4.00 -4.86 9.24
N MET A 144 4.88 -4.34 10.11
CA MET A 144 6.22 -4.88 10.34
C MET A 144 6.23 -6.12 11.25
N ASP A 145 5.13 -6.41 11.94
CA ASP A 145 5.03 -7.56 12.83
C ASP A 145 5.08 -8.87 12.03
N SER A 146 5.93 -9.79 12.46
CA SER A 146 6.11 -11.12 11.88
C SER A 146 5.97 -12.24 12.92
N SER A 147 5.19 -12.00 13.99
CA SER A 147 5.17 -12.87 15.18
C SER A 147 4.05 -13.93 15.19
N THR A 148 3.27 -14.03 14.12
CA THR A 148 2.03 -14.82 14.06
C THR A 148 2.10 -16.01 13.07
N THR A 149 3.30 -16.55 12.85
CA THR A 149 3.50 -17.68 11.92
C THR A 149 2.67 -18.90 12.31
N SER A 150 2.46 -19.15 13.60
CA SER A 150 1.62 -20.26 14.07
C SER A 150 0.14 -20.01 13.76
N GLU A 151 -0.39 -18.82 14.04
CA GLU A 151 -1.76 -18.43 13.69
C GLU A 151 -1.99 -18.48 12.17
N CYS A 152 -0.99 -18.10 11.36
CA CYS A 152 -1.05 -18.20 9.90
C CYS A 152 -1.25 -19.65 9.44
N ARG A 153 -0.44 -20.59 9.93
CA ARG A 153 -0.52 -22.01 9.57
C ARG A 153 -1.83 -22.64 10.01
N GLU A 154 -2.30 -22.29 11.20
CA GLU A 154 -3.57 -22.77 11.74
C GLU A 154 -4.76 -22.24 10.94
N MET A 155 -4.74 -20.96 10.58
CA MET A 155 -5.75 -20.35 9.72
C MET A 155 -5.78 -21.03 8.35
N GLU A 156 -4.63 -21.19 7.69
CA GLU A 156 -4.53 -21.90 6.42
C GLU A 156 -5.10 -23.32 6.54
N THR A 157 -4.72 -24.07 7.57
CA THR A 157 -5.25 -25.43 7.81
C THR A 157 -6.76 -25.43 8.00
N ALA A 158 -7.30 -24.50 8.80
CA ALA A 158 -8.71 -24.44 9.14
C ALA A 158 -9.62 -24.06 7.95
N VAL A 159 -9.10 -23.33 6.96
CA VAL A 159 -9.85 -23.01 5.72
C VAL A 159 -9.69 -24.05 4.61
N GLY A 160 -8.76 -25.01 4.75
CA GLY A 160 -8.49 -26.04 3.73
C GLY A 160 -7.20 -25.85 2.92
N GLY A 161 -6.32 -24.95 3.35
CA GLY A 161 -4.98 -24.74 2.79
C GLY A 161 -4.72 -23.29 2.35
N ALA A 162 -3.45 -22.97 2.13
CA ALA A 162 -3.00 -21.65 1.68
C ALA A 162 -3.66 -21.19 0.36
N GLN A 163 -3.85 -22.12 -0.58
CA GLN A 163 -4.46 -21.81 -1.89
C GLN A 163 -5.94 -21.46 -1.75
N VAL A 164 -6.70 -22.19 -0.92
CA VAL A 164 -8.12 -21.89 -0.65
C VAL A 164 -8.25 -20.53 0.05
N LEU A 165 -7.37 -20.23 1.01
CA LEU A 165 -7.35 -18.91 1.65
C LEU A 165 -7.08 -17.80 0.62
N ALA A 166 -6.16 -18.03 -0.31
CA ALA A 166 -5.83 -17.08 -1.37
C ALA A 166 -6.96 -16.89 -2.37
N GLU A 167 -7.72 -17.94 -2.68
CA GLU A 167 -8.90 -17.86 -3.56
C GLU A 167 -10.02 -17.02 -2.94
N LEU A 168 -10.22 -17.14 -1.63
CA LEU A 168 -11.20 -16.35 -0.90
C LEU A 168 -10.73 -14.90 -0.70
N THR A 169 -9.51 -14.72 -0.18
CA THR A 169 -9.06 -13.44 0.38
C THR A 169 -8.05 -12.69 -0.48
N GLY A 170 -7.66 -13.27 -1.62
CA GLY A 170 -6.63 -12.71 -2.50
C GLY A 170 -5.20 -12.91 -2.02
N SER A 171 -4.98 -13.57 -0.88
CA SER A 171 -3.66 -13.86 -0.33
C SER A 171 -3.69 -15.12 0.51
N ARG A 172 -2.58 -15.86 0.55
CA ARG A 172 -2.34 -16.81 1.64
C ARG A 172 -2.23 -16.09 3.00
N ALA A 173 -2.03 -16.82 4.09
CA ALA A 173 -1.83 -16.17 5.38
C ALA A 173 -0.44 -15.54 5.45
N PHE A 174 -0.38 -14.29 5.91
CA PHE A 174 0.87 -13.58 6.18
C PHE A 174 0.82 -13.01 7.58
N GLU A 175 1.96 -13.01 8.27
CA GLU A 175 2.00 -12.70 9.71
C GLU A 175 1.47 -11.31 10.04
N ARG A 176 1.75 -10.35 9.16
CA ARG A 176 1.29 -8.97 9.35
C ARG A 176 -0.21 -8.78 9.14
N PHE A 177 -0.90 -9.71 8.45
CA PHE A 177 -2.31 -9.55 8.13
C PHE A 177 -3.17 -9.55 9.39
N SER A 178 -4.25 -8.79 9.36
CA SER A 178 -5.03 -8.48 10.56
C SER A 178 -5.67 -9.70 11.20
N GLY A 179 -6.12 -10.69 10.43
CA GLY A 179 -6.72 -11.93 10.92
C GLY A 179 -5.79 -12.70 11.88
N PRO A 180 -4.58 -13.11 11.44
CA PRO A 180 -3.57 -13.71 12.32
C PRO A 180 -3.23 -12.85 13.55
N GLN A 181 -3.11 -11.53 13.42
CA GLN A 181 -2.87 -10.62 14.55
C GLN A 181 -4.02 -10.58 15.55
N ILE A 182 -5.27 -10.58 15.07
CA ILE A 182 -6.48 -10.67 15.90
C ILE A 182 -6.53 -12.03 16.61
N ALA A 183 -6.20 -13.13 15.93
CA ALA A 183 -6.12 -14.46 16.52
C ALA A 183 -5.10 -14.51 17.67
N LYS A 184 -3.89 -13.97 17.46
CA LYS A 184 -2.86 -13.88 18.52
C LYS A 184 -3.37 -13.07 19.71
N ILE A 185 -3.96 -11.90 19.49
CA ILE A 185 -4.49 -11.06 20.59
C ILE A 185 -5.65 -11.74 21.33
N ALA A 186 -6.57 -12.40 20.62
CA ALA A 186 -7.66 -13.12 21.24
C ALA A 186 -7.16 -14.27 22.15
N ASN A 187 -6.05 -14.90 21.78
CA ASN A 187 -5.43 -15.99 22.54
C ASN A 187 -4.58 -15.48 23.71
N GLU A 188 -3.64 -14.58 23.46
CA GLU A 188 -2.64 -14.14 24.45
C GLU A 188 -3.15 -13.04 25.38
N LYS A 189 -4.12 -12.23 24.93
CA LYS A 189 -4.71 -11.09 25.66
C LYS A 189 -6.22 -11.19 25.70
N ALA A 190 -6.71 -12.38 26.06
CA ALA A 190 -8.14 -12.71 26.05
C ALA A 190 -8.98 -11.73 26.87
N SER A 191 -8.45 -11.24 28.01
CA SER A 191 -9.18 -10.31 28.88
C SER A 191 -9.45 -8.96 28.19
N GLU A 192 -8.43 -8.42 27.52
CA GLU A 192 -8.49 -7.17 26.77
C GLU A 192 -9.30 -7.33 25.48
N TYR A 193 -9.15 -8.47 24.79
CA TYR A 193 -9.97 -8.80 23.63
C TYR A 193 -11.47 -8.88 23.98
N ASN A 194 -11.82 -9.44 25.14
CA ASN A 194 -13.20 -9.52 25.63
C ASN A 194 -13.77 -8.13 25.97
N LEU A 195 -12.95 -7.21 26.45
CA LEU A 195 -13.33 -5.80 26.65
C LEU A 195 -13.52 -5.03 25.34
N THR A 196 -12.94 -5.51 24.24
CA THR A 196 -13.01 -4.84 22.93
C THR A 196 -14.42 -4.88 22.37
N LYS A 197 -15.00 -3.74 22.04
CA LYS A 197 -16.32 -3.62 21.39
C LYS A 197 -16.23 -3.46 19.88
N ARG A 198 -15.14 -2.87 19.38
CA ARG A 198 -14.91 -2.66 17.94
C ARG A 198 -13.43 -2.87 17.60
N ILE A 199 -13.16 -3.43 16.43
CA ILE A 199 -11.84 -3.50 15.82
C ILE A 199 -11.87 -2.67 14.53
N SER A 200 -10.88 -1.81 14.35
CA SER A 200 -10.66 -0.99 13.16
C SER A 200 -9.31 -1.34 12.53
N LEU A 201 -9.18 -1.14 11.23
CA LEU A 201 -7.85 -0.93 10.63
C LEU A 201 -7.39 0.48 10.96
N VAL A 202 -6.08 0.76 10.82
CA VAL A 202 -5.55 2.11 11.09
C VAL A 202 -6.23 3.18 10.20
N SER A 203 -6.58 2.82 8.97
CA SER A 203 -7.32 3.65 8.01
C SER A 203 -8.74 4.02 8.51
N SER A 204 -9.53 3.02 8.91
CA SER A 204 -10.88 3.25 9.45
C SER A 204 -10.86 3.85 10.86
N PHE A 205 -9.82 3.59 11.65
CA PHE A 205 -9.57 4.29 12.90
C PHE A 205 -9.40 5.80 12.65
N LEU A 206 -8.57 6.19 11.69
CA LEU A 206 -8.30 7.60 11.40
C LEU A 206 -9.55 8.34 10.91
N SER A 207 -10.32 7.75 9.99
CA SER A 207 -11.59 8.34 9.54
C SER A 207 -12.64 8.42 10.67
N SER A 208 -12.63 7.47 11.61
CA SER A 208 -13.52 7.51 12.79
C SER A 208 -13.29 8.75 13.65
N LEU A 209 -12.03 9.21 13.77
CA LEU A 209 -11.70 10.43 14.53
C LEU A 209 -12.33 11.68 13.90
N PHE A 210 -12.42 11.75 12.57
CA PHE A 210 -13.05 12.87 11.87
C PHE A 210 -14.58 12.82 11.93
N VAL A 211 -15.19 11.66 11.71
CA VAL A 211 -16.65 11.48 11.73
C VAL A 211 -17.22 11.56 13.16
N GLY A 212 -16.40 11.30 14.19
CA GLY A 212 -16.87 11.28 15.58
C GLY A 212 -17.78 10.09 15.88
N ASN A 213 -17.60 9.01 15.13
CA ASN A 213 -18.26 7.73 15.29
C ASN A 213 -17.38 6.67 14.61
N ILE A 214 -17.65 5.38 14.88
CA ILE A 214 -16.93 4.31 14.20
C ILE A 214 -17.23 4.32 12.71
N ALA A 215 -16.18 4.53 11.92
CA ALA A 215 -16.19 4.38 10.48
C ALA A 215 -16.07 2.89 10.08
N PRO A 216 -16.73 2.47 9.00
CA PRO A 216 -16.51 1.17 8.38
C PRO A 216 -15.08 1.05 7.82
N ILE A 217 -14.63 -0.19 7.65
CA ILE A 217 -13.41 -0.53 6.92
C ILE A 217 -13.71 -0.42 5.43
N ASP A 218 -12.80 0.12 4.63
CA ASP A 218 -12.98 0.07 3.19
C ASP A 218 -12.62 -1.32 2.63
N VAL A 219 -13.27 -1.73 1.55
CA VAL A 219 -13.05 -3.06 0.94
C VAL A 219 -11.62 -3.25 0.41
N SER A 220 -10.92 -2.17 0.04
CA SER A 220 -9.54 -2.30 -0.44
C SER A 220 -8.59 -2.67 0.71
N ASP A 221 -8.56 -1.89 1.80
CA ASP A 221 -7.71 -2.20 2.94
C ASP A 221 -8.20 -3.43 3.71
N GLY A 222 -9.52 -3.66 3.75
CA GLY A 222 -10.15 -4.88 4.27
C GLY A 222 -9.70 -6.16 3.56
N SER A 223 -9.18 -6.07 2.33
CA SER A 223 -8.57 -7.22 1.64
C SER A 223 -7.26 -7.66 2.29
N GLY A 224 -6.57 -6.76 3.00
CA GLY A 224 -5.29 -7.02 3.69
C GLY A 224 -5.44 -7.73 5.05
N MET A 225 -6.55 -8.43 5.28
CA MET A 225 -6.90 -8.99 6.58
C MET A 225 -6.93 -10.52 6.64
N ASN A 226 -6.98 -11.22 5.49
CA ASN A 226 -7.35 -12.65 5.40
C ASN A 226 -8.75 -12.97 5.99
N LEU A 227 -9.67 -11.99 6.01
CA LEU A 227 -11.01 -12.14 6.58
C LEU A 227 -12.16 -11.89 5.60
N MET A 228 -11.90 -11.12 4.54
CA MET A 228 -12.90 -10.70 3.57
C MET A 228 -12.79 -11.55 2.30
N ASP A 229 -13.93 -11.96 1.76
CA ASP A 229 -14.01 -12.51 0.42
C ASP A 229 -13.89 -11.37 -0.60
N ILE A 230 -12.81 -11.36 -1.38
CA ILE A 230 -12.50 -10.28 -2.32
C ILE A 230 -13.34 -10.34 -3.60
N ARG A 231 -14.18 -11.37 -3.80
CA ARG A 231 -15.12 -11.47 -4.94
C ARG A 231 -16.45 -10.84 -4.60
N THR A 232 -16.96 -11.15 -3.41
CA THR A 232 -18.25 -10.67 -2.91
C THR A 232 -18.13 -9.34 -2.15
N ASN A 233 -16.91 -8.91 -1.81
CA ASN A 233 -16.63 -7.72 -1.00
C ASN A 233 -17.31 -7.79 0.38
N SER A 234 -17.41 -8.98 0.96
CA SER A 234 -18.11 -9.24 2.22
C SER A 234 -17.23 -10.07 3.15
N TRP A 235 -17.46 -9.99 4.47
CA TRP A 235 -16.74 -10.83 5.42
C TRP A 235 -17.00 -12.32 5.13
N ASN A 236 -15.94 -13.12 5.14
CA ASN A 236 -16.05 -14.55 4.93
C ASN A 236 -16.11 -15.28 6.28
N HIS A 237 -17.25 -15.91 6.58
CA HIS A 237 -17.44 -16.60 7.86
C HIS A 237 -16.47 -17.77 8.09
N THR A 238 -16.01 -18.44 7.03
CA THR A 238 -14.98 -19.49 7.14
C THR A 238 -13.65 -18.89 7.60
N CYS A 239 -13.24 -17.76 7.02
CA CYS A 239 -12.03 -17.03 7.42
C CYS A 239 -12.13 -16.45 8.83
N LEU A 240 -13.28 -15.87 9.21
CA LEU A 240 -13.52 -15.39 10.57
C LEU A 240 -13.42 -16.50 11.60
N ARG A 241 -13.98 -17.68 11.30
CA ARG A 241 -13.87 -18.87 12.16
C ARG A 241 -12.43 -19.36 12.28
N ALA A 242 -11.66 -19.28 11.19
CA ALA A 242 -10.27 -19.72 11.15
C ALA A 242 -9.34 -18.91 12.09
N CYS A 243 -9.71 -17.69 12.50
CA CYS A 243 -8.99 -16.97 13.57
C CYS A 243 -9.03 -17.69 14.93
N PHE A 244 -10.01 -18.57 15.13
CA PHE A 244 -10.22 -19.29 16.39
C PHE A 244 -9.93 -20.78 16.22
N ALA A 245 -9.05 -21.15 15.28
CA ALA A 245 -8.70 -22.55 15.00
C ALA A 245 -8.14 -23.29 16.23
N ARG A 246 -7.55 -22.59 17.20
CA ARG A 246 -7.08 -23.16 18.48
C ARG A 246 -8.22 -23.43 19.48
N SER A 247 -9.36 -22.79 19.32
CA SER A 247 -10.49 -22.94 20.23
C SER A 247 -11.27 -24.23 19.93
N PRO A 248 -11.95 -24.84 20.93
CA PRO A 248 -12.80 -26.00 20.71
C PRO A 248 -13.88 -25.74 19.64
N PRO A 249 -14.20 -26.70 18.76
CA PRO A 249 -15.14 -26.51 17.64
C PRO A 249 -16.48 -25.89 18.03
N GLU A 250 -16.99 -26.23 19.22
CA GLU A 250 -18.26 -25.74 19.77
C GLU A 250 -18.30 -24.24 20.04
N VAL A 251 -17.16 -23.59 20.30
CA VAL A 251 -17.07 -22.14 20.57
C VAL A 251 -16.59 -21.33 19.36
N GLN A 252 -16.09 -21.99 18.31
CA GLN A 252 -15.53 -21.29 17.14
C GLN A 252 -16.59 -20.46 16.39
N TYR A 253 -17.81 -20.98 16.26
CA TYR A 253 -18.90 -20.26 15.59
C TYR A 253 -19.32 -19.01 16.36
N GLU A 254 -19.47 -19.11 17.68
CA GLU A 254 -19.80 -17.97 18.53
C GLU A 254 -18.68 -16.92 18.50
N SER A 255 -17.42 -17.36 18.60
CA SER A 255 -16.25 -16.47 18.53
C SER A 255 -16.15 -15.75 17.18
N ALA A 256 -16.43 -16.45 16.08
CA ALA A 256 -16.49 -15.87 14.75
C ALA A 256 -17.61 -14.83 14.62
N GLN A 257 -18.79 -15.10 15.19
CA GLN A 257 -19.91 -14.16 15.19
C GLN A 257 -19.60 -12.91 16.04
N ILE A 258 -18.93 -13.09 17.18
CA ILE A 258 -18.44 -11.97 18.00
C ILE A 258 -17.45 -11.14 17.19
N LEU A 259 -16.49 -11.76 16.50
CA LEU A 259 -15.52 -11.05 15.66
C LEU A 259 -16.22 -10.30 14.51
N PHE A 260 -17.18 -10.93 13.82
CA PHE A 260 -18.01 -10.29 12.80
C PHE A 260 -18.66 -9.00 13.34
N ASN A 261 -19.26 -9.07 14.53
CA ASN A 261 -19.85 -7.90 15.19
C ASN A 261 -18.80 -6.85 15.57
N LYS A 262 -17.63 -7.26 16.08
CA LYS A 262 -16.50 -6.35 16.37
C LYS A 262 -15.97 -5.67 15.11
N LEU A 263 -16.12 -6.26 13.93
CA LEU A 263 -15.77 -5.66 12.63
C LEU A 263 -16.91 -4.83 12.02
N GLY A 264 -18.08 -4.82 12.65
CA GLY A 264 -19.25 -4.04 12.21
C GLY A 264 -20.30 -4.78 11.42
N GLY A 265 -20.19 -6.10 11.32
CA GLY A 265 -21.06 -6.92 10.51
C GLY A 265 -21.08 -6.48 9.05
N ASP A 266 -22.24 -6.58 8.42
CA ASP A 266 -22.43 -6.22 7.00
C ASP A 266 -22.19 -4.73 6.72
N ALA A 267 -22.52 -3.86 7.69
CA ALA A 267 -22.24 -2.43 7.62
C ALA A 267 -20.78 -2.09 7.96
N GLY A 268 -19.94 -3.10 8.26
CA GLY A 268 -18.54 -2.95 8.58
C GLY A 268 -17.64 -2.69 7.37
N LEU A 269 -18.15 -2.88 6.15
CA LEU A 269 -17.42 -2.72 4.90
C LEU A 269 -18.10 -1.71 3.97
N VAL A 270 -17.30 -0.84 3.35
CA VAL A 270 -17.76 0.10 2.31
C VAL A 270 -16.74 0.22 1.18
N PRO A 271 -17.11 0.68 -0.02
CA PRO A 271 -16.13 1.04 -1.03
C PRO A 271 -15.19 2.18 -0.58
N SER A 272 -13.97 2.18 -1.09
CA SER A 272 -12.99 3.26 -0.85
C SER A 272 -13.53 4.61 -1.32
N GLY A 273 -13.35 5.65 -0.52
CA GLY A 273 -13.81 7.00 -0.84
C GLY A 273 -15.33 7.20 -0.71
N ASP A 274 -16.07 6.25 -0.13
CA ASP A 274 -17.49 6.41 0.17
C ASP A 274 -17.74 7.56 1.16
N ASP A 275 -18.83 8.29 0.98
CA ASP A 275 -19.20 9.38 1.89
C ASP A 275 -19.68 8.81 3.23
N LEU A 276 -18.86 8.99 4.27
CA LEU A 276 -19.15 8.50 5.62
C LEU A 276 -20.06 9.44 6.41
N GLY A 277 -20.37 10.63 5.89
CA GLY A 277 -21.12 11.63 6.63
C GLY A 277 -20.40 12.96 6.79
N PRO A 278 -21.04 13.90 7.49
CA PRO A 278 -20.41 15.17 7.84
C PRO A 278 -19.29 14.94 8.87
N VAL A 279 -18.32 15.84 8.87
CA VAL A 279 -17.31 15.91 9.93
C VAL A 279 -17.98 16.18 11.29
N SER A 280 -17.44 15.60 12.36
CA SER A 280 -18.05 15.65 13.70
C SER A 280 -18.18 17.06 14.26
N ASN A 281 -19.15 17.24 15.18
CA ASN A 281 -19.29 18.47 15.94
C ASN A 281 -18.02 18.85 16.73
N TYR A 282 -17.25 17.85 17.18
CA TYR A 282 -15.97 18.05 17.83
C TYR A 282 -14.96 18.74 16.87
N MET A 283 -14.79 18.18 15.67
CA MET A 283 -13.88 18.73 14.67
C MET A 283 -14.30 20.14 14.23
N GLN A 284 -15.60 20.38 14.07
CA GLN A 284 -16.14 21.71 13.76
C GLN A 284 -15.80 22.72 14.86
N ARG A 285 -16.10 22.40 16.13
CA ARG A 285 -15.95 23.35 17.24
C ARG A 285 -14.50 23.57 17.68
N ARG A 286 -13.66 22.53 17.65
CA ARG A 286 -12.26 22.62 18.09
C ARG A 286 -11.35 23.18 17.01
N PHE A 287 -11.49 22.70 15.76
CA PHE A 287 -10.58 23.01 14.67
C PHE A 287 -11.16 23.94 13.59
N GLY A 288 -12.47 24.21 13.60
CA GLY A 288 -13.08 25.17 12.69
C GLY A 288 -13.46 24.62 11.32
N PHE A 289 -13.62 23.29 11.18
CA PHE A 289 -14.14 22.71 9.93
C PHE A 289 -15.56 23.18 9.62
N GLY A 290 -15.87 23.33 8.33
CA GLY A 290 -17.19 23.76 7.87
C GLY A 290 -18.29 22.74 8.16
N LEU A 291 -19.53 23.22 8.41
CA LEU A 291 -20.72 22.40 8.69
C LEU A 291 -21.05 21.37 7.60
N HIS A 292 -20.64 21.65 6.36
CA HIS A 292 -20.90 20.80 5.20
C HIS A 292 -19.67 19.98 4.78
N CYS A 293 -18.55 20.08 5.50
CA CYS A 293 -17.37 19.27 5.23
C CYS A 293 -17.71 17.78 5.38
N ARG A 294 -17.43 17.00 4.34
CA ARG A 294 -17.64 15.55 4.31
C ARG A 294 -16.37 14.80 4.73
N VAL A 295 -16.53 13.53 5.10
CA VAL A 295 -15.42 12.62 5.34
C VAL A 295 -15.59 11.42 4.42
N ALA A 296 -14.59 11.16 3.58
CA ALA A 296 -14.55 9.99 2.73
C ALA A 296 -14.07 8.75 3.51
N ALA A 297 -14.42 7.55 3.05
CA ALA A 297 -13.85 6.31 3.56
C ALA A 297 -12.36 6.24 3.22
N PHE A 298 -11.52 6.18 4.25
CA PHE A 298 -10.07 6.08 4.09
C PHE A 298 -9.69 4.66 3.68
N THR A 299 -8.48 4.51 3.14
CA THR A 299 -7.98 3.21 2.67
C THR A 299 -6.52 2.97 3.09
N GLY A 300 -5.94 1.86 2.67
CA GLY A 300 -4.52 1.56 2.87
C GLY A 300 -3.61 2.47 2.04
N ASP A 301 -2.36 2.67 2.47
CA ASP A 301 -1.36 3.49 1.75
C ASP A 301 -1.05 3.01 0.32
N ASN A 302 -0.98 1.70 0.07
CA ASN A 302 -0.81 1.14 -1.27
C ASN A 302 -2.06 1.35 -2.14
N PRO A 303 -3.28 1.00 -1.69
CA PRO A 303 -4.51 1.40 -2.40
C PRO A 303 -4.61 2.91 -2.67
N ALA A 304 -4.21 3.77 -1.74
CA ALA A 304 -4.22 5.22 -1.94
C ALA A 304 -3.21 5.65 -3.02
N SER A 305 -1.99 5.11 -2.97
CA SER A 305 -0.99 5.33 -4.03
C SER A 305 -1.48 4.84 -5.39
N PHE A 306 -2.20 3.71 -5.43
CA PHE A 306 -2.83 3.22 -6.65
C PHE A 306 -3.89 4.21 -7.17
N THR A 307 -4.71 4.75 -6.26
CA THR A 307 -5.76 5.73 -6.58
C THR A 307 -5.20 7.01 -7.22
N SER A 308 -4.04 7.50 -6.78
CA SER A 308 -3.45 8.75 -7.30
C SER A 308 -2.60 8.58 -8.55
N LEU A 309 -2.09 7.38 -8.81
CA LEU A 309 -1.13 7.11 -9.89
C LEU A 309 -1.70 6.31 -11.05
N CYS A 310 -2.64 5.40 -10.81
CA CYS A 310 -3.23 4.55 -11.84
C CYS A 310 -4.30 5.31 -12.62
N GLY A 311 -4.05 5.64 -13.89
CA GLY A 311 -4.98 6.39 -14.74
C GLY A 311 -5.97 5.52 -15.53
N SER A 312 -5.58 4.28 -15.83
CA SER A 312 -6.40 3.35 -16.62
C SER A 312 -6.09 1.88 -16.36
N PRO A 313 -7.04 0.97 -16.64
CA PRO A 313 -6.73 -0.44 -16.82
C PRO A 313 -5.56 -0.61 -17.80
N GLY A 314 -4.53 -1.35 -17.38
CA GLY A 314 -3.28 -1.51 -18.11
C GLY A 314 -2.11 -0.70 -17.54
N ASP A 315 -2.38 0.34 -16.75
CA ASP A 315 -1.31 1.04 -16.04
C ASP A 315 -0.74 0.17 -14.92
N MET A 316 0.55 0.34 -14.68
CA MET A 316 1.28 -0.27 -13.57
C MET A 316 2.03 0.80 -12.81
N ILE A 317 2.27 0.53 -11.52
CA ILE A 317 3.04 1.42 -10.65
C ILE A 317 4.19 0.63 -10.07
N LEU A 318 5.41 1.10 -10.28
CA LEU A 318 6.62 0.56 -9.66
C LEU A 318 7.17 1.58 -8.67
N SER A 319 6.92 1.33 -7.38
CA SER A 319 7.50 2.10 -6.28
C SER A 319 8.87 1.52 -5.93
N LEU A 320 9.92 2.32 -6.12
CA LEU A 320 11.31 1.95 -5.84
C LEU A 320 11.75 2.55 -4.51
N GLY A 321 11.68 1.75 -3.45
CA GLY A 321 12.09 2.13 -2.09
C GLY A 321 13.05 1.10 -1.49
N SER A 322 13.18 1.10 -0.15
CA SER A 322 13.98 0.10 0.57
C SER A 322 13.58 -1.32 0.17
N SER A 323 12.26 -1.56 0.08
CA SER A 323 11.64 -2.61 -0.73
C SER A 323 11.05 -1.99 -1.99
N ASP A 324 11.04 -2.75 -3.09
CA ASP A 324 10.30 -2.36 -4.28
C ASP A 324 8.87 -2.94 -4.21
N THR A 325 7.87 -2.15 -4.59
CA THR A 325 6.47 -2.57 -4.66
C THR A 325 5.93 -2.33 -6.06
N LEU A 326 5.27 -3.32 -6.62
CA LEU A 326 4.66 -3.27 -7.94
C LEU A 326 3.15 -3.45 -7.82
N LEU A 327 2.41 -2.45 -8.28
CA LEU A 327 0.94 -2.41 -8.24
C LEU A 327 0.39 -2.43 -9.65
N PHE A 328 -0.68 -3.18 -9.89
CA PHE A 328 -1.27 -3.32 -11.23
C PHE A 328 -2.76 -3.63 -11.16
N TRP A 329 -3.49 -3.27 -12.22
CA TRP A 329 -4.91 -3.59 -12.35
C TRP A 329 -5.12 -5.08 -12.64
N ALA A 330 -6.10 -5.70 -11.99
CA ALA A 330 -6.45 -7.10 -12.13
C ALA A 330 -7.98 -7.29 -12.25
N GLU A 331 -8.38 -8.34 -12.95
CA GLU A 331 -9.81 -8.69 -13.09
C GLU A 331 -10.38 -9.30 -11.81
N LYS A 332 -11.70 -9.20 -11.62
CA LYS A 332 -12.37 -9.74 -10.43
C LYS A 332 -12.35 -11.25 -10.34
N ASP A 333 -11.99 -11.96 -11.40
CA ASP A 333 -11.94 -13.43 -11.48
C ASP A 333 -10.51 -14.01 -11.38
N GLN A 334 -9.47 -13.17 -11.22
CA GLN A 334 -8.08 -13.62 -11.13
C GLN A 334 -7.87 -14.67 -10.04
N PRO A 335 -7.37 -15.89 -10.33
CA PRO A 335 -7.16 -16.94 -9.33
C PRO A 335 -6.37 -16.45 -8.11
N GLY A 336 -6.64 -17.03 -6.94
CA GLY A 336 -5.88 -16.74 -5.73
C GLY A 336 -4.39 -17.00 -5.92
N CYS A 337 -3.54 -16.08 -5.44
CA CYS A 337 -2.10 -16.21 -5.54
C CYS A 337 -1.44 -16.52 -4.19
N LEU A 338 -0.52 -17.48 -4.18
CA LEU A 338 0.36 -17.75 -3.03
C LEU A 338 1.50 -16.74 -2.92
N GLN A 339 1.83 -16.09 -4.04
CA GLN A 339 2.93 -15.17 -4.22
C GLN A 339 2.39 -13.81 -4.70
N GLY A 340 2.32 -12.85 -3.77
CA GLY A 340 1.68 -11.56 -3.99
C GLY A 340 0.30 -11.46 -3.33
N HIS A 341 -0.37 -10.34 -3.60
CA HIS A 341 -1.65 -10.02 -3.00
C HIS A 341 -2.61 -9.47 -4.04
N PHE A 342 -3.82 -9.99 -4.09
CA PHE A 342 -4.95 -9.33 -4.74
C PHE A 342 -5.82 -8.63 -3.71
N MET A 343 -6.12 -7.37 -3.96
CA MET A 343 -6.96 -6.53 -3.11
C MET A 343 -8.11 -5.99 -3.94
N VAL A 344 -9.25 -5.68 -3.34
CA VAL A 344 -10.32 -4.98 -4.05
C VAL A 344 -9.78 -3.63 -4.52
N ASN A 345 -9.98 -3.31 -5.81
CA ASN A 345 -9.46 -2.09 -6.38
C ASN A 345 -10.19 -0.86 -5.78
N PRO A 346 -9.47 0.11 -5.20
CA PRO A 346 -10.09 1.29 -4.58
C PRO A 346 -10.80 2.21 -5.60
N LEU A 347 -10.38 2.15 -6.87
CA LEU A 347 -10.98 2.91 -7.97
C LEU A 347 -12.23 2.23 -8.58
N ASP A 348 -12.33 0.91 -8.49
CA ASP A 348 -13.47 0.15 -9.00
C ASP A 348 -13.61 -1.17 -8.25
N PRO A 349 -14.54 -1.26 -7.28
CA PRO A 349 -14.76 -2.48 -6.49
C PRO A 349 -15.16 -3.72 -7.31
N LYS A 350 -15.49 -3.56 -8.60
CA LYS A 350 -15.75 -4.66 -9.55
C LYS A 350 -14.47 -5.22 -10.18
N SER A 351 -13.30 -4.72 -9.80
CA SER A 351 -11.99 -5.22 -10.20
C SER A 351 -11.08 -5.39 -8.99
N LEU A 352 -9.84 -5.82 -9.22
CA LEU A 352 -8.82 -6.03 -8.22
C LEU A 352 -7.58 -5.16 -8.52
N MET A 353 -6.80 -4.92 -7.48
CA MET A 353 -5.44 -4.42 -7.53
C MET A 353 -4.51 -5.57 -7.15
N GLY A 354 -3.58 -5.92 -8.02
CA GLY A 354 -2.47 -6.81 -7.69
C GLY A 354 -1.33 -6.03 -7.03
N MET A 355 -0.68 -6.63 -6.04
CA MET A 355 0.46 -6.08 -5.34
C MET A 355 1.54 -7.15 -5.17
N LEU A 356 2.75 -6.85 -5.66
CA LEU A 356 3.95 -7.68 -5.50
C LEU A 356 5.00 -6.88 -4.73
N CYS A 357 5.53 -7.47 -3.66
CA CYS A 357 6.52 -6.85 -2.80
C CYS A 357 7.86 -7.59 -2.91
N PHE A 358 8.94 -6.84 -3.07
CA PHE A 358 10.30 -7.36 -3.17
C PHE A 358 11.16 -6.70 -2.09
N LYS A 359 11.66 -7.49 -1.14
CA LYS A 359 12.44 -7.01 0.01
C LYS A 359 13.75 -6.37 -0.43
N ASN A 360 14.44 -6.97 -1.41
CA ASN A 360 15.75 -6.51 -1.86
C ASN A 360 15.58 -5.44 -2.97
N GLY A 361 15.08 -4.27 -2.60
CA GLY A 361 14.92 -3.10 -3.48
C GLY A 361 16.16 -2.20 -3.50
N SER A 362 16.01 -0.95 -3.04
CA SER A 362 17.10 0.04 -2.98
C SER A 362 18.21 -0.40 -2.04
N LEU A 363 17.91 -1.11 -0.94
CA LEU A 363 18.93 -1.61 -0.01
C LEU A 363 20.01 -2.43 -0.73
N MET A 364 19.60 -3.22 -1.72
CA MET A 364 20.52 -4.01 -2.53
C MET A 364 21.28 -3.14 -3.54
N ARG A 365 20.60 -2.21 -4.21
CA ARG A 365 21.23 -1.27 -5.15
C ARG A 365 22.25 -0.36 -4.45
N ASP A 366 21.92 0.19 -3.29
CA ASP A 366 22.80 0.99 -2.44
C ASP A 366 24.03 0.21 -1.99
N LYS A 367 23.84 -1.07 -1.63
CA LYS A 367 24.94 -1.93 -1.21
C LYS A 367 25.89 -2.25 -2.36
N ILE A 368 25.37 -2.60 -3.54
CA ILE A 368 26.20 -2.82 -4.73
C ILE A 368 26.88 -1.53 -5.20
N ALA A 369 26.20 -0.38 -5.10
CA ALA A 369 26.81 0.91 -5.36
C ALA A 369 27.97 1.21 -4.41
N LYS A 370 27.85 0.90 -3.11
CA LYS A 370 28.96 1.01 -2.16
C LYS A 370 30.12 0.07 -2.49
N GLU A 371 29.82 -1.17 -2.84
CA GLU A 371 30.84 -2.19 -3.13
C GLU A 371 31.61 -1.92 -4.44
N LEU A 372 30.94 -1.45 -5.49
CA LEU A 372 31.50 -1.40 -6.86
C LEU A 372 31.64 0.02 -7.43
N ALA A 373 30.96 1.00 -6.83
CA ALA A 373 30.92 2.38 -7.28
C ALA A 373 31.21 3.39 -6.15
N GLU A 374 31.76 2.95 -5.02
CA GLU A 374 32.12 3.80 -3.86
C GLU A 374 30.93 4.58 -3.27
N GLY A 375 29.69 4.12 -3.52
CA GLY A 375 28.46 4.79 -3.13
C GLY A 375 28.06 5.96 -4.03
N ASP A 376 28.81 6.21 -5.10
CA ASP A 376 28.51 7.24 -6.09
C ASP A 376 27.56 6.70 -7.18
N TRP A 377 26.38 7.30 -7.26
CA TRP A 377 25.35 6.94 -8.23
C TRP A 377 25.69 7.34 -9.67
N GLU A 378 26.51 8.37 -9.89
CA GLU A 378 26.98 8.72 -11.24
C GLU A 378 27.94 7.65 -11.75
N ARG A 379 28.86 7.18 -10.90
CA ARG A 379 29.72 6.04 -11.22
C ARG A 379 28.93 4.75 -11.41
N PHE A 380 27.91 4.50 -10.59
CA PHE A 380 27.01 3.36 -10.78
C PHE A 380 26.32 3.42 -12.16
N ASN A 381 25.84 4.60 -12.55
CA ASN A 381 25.23 4.83 -13.86
C ASN A 381 26.24 4.65 -15.01
N TRP A 382 27.49 5.07 -14.82
CA TRP A 382 28.54 4.87 -15.81
C TRP A 382 28.82 3.38 -16.05
N LEU A 383 28.98 2.59 -14.98
CA LEU A 383 29.13 1.13 -15.05
C LEU A 383 27.95 0.45 -15.73
N LEU A 384 26.73 0.90 -15.42
CA LEU A 384 25.51 0.36 -16.01
C LEU A 384 25.36 0.68 -17.51
N ASN A 385 25.90 1.83 -17.95
CA ASN A 385 25.88 2.29 -19.34
C ASN A 385 27.07 1.76 -20.16
N SER A 386 28.14 1.26 -19.53
CA SER A 386 29.29 0.67 -20.24
C SER A 386 29.03 -0.76 -20.72
N THR A 387 27.83 -1.31 -20.47
CA THR A 387 27.42 -2.65 -20.85
C THR A 387 26.17 -2.61 -21.75
N PRO A 388 26.04 -3.54 -22.73
CA PRO A 388 24.89 -3.55 -23.62
C PRO A 388 23.61 -4.07 -22.92
N PRO A 389 22.41 -3.67 -23.39
CA PRO A 389 21.13 -4.33 -23.08
C PRO A 389 21.25 -5.87 -23.05
N GLY A 390 20.76 -6.51 -21.99
CA GLY A 390 20.83 -7.97 -21.80
C GLY A 390 22.20 -8.51 -21.36
N ASN A 391 23.20 -7.63 -21.14
CA ASN A 391 24.47 -7.95 -20.49
C ASN A 391 25.25 -9.13 -21.11
N ASN A 392 25.14 -9.31 -22.43
CA ASN A 392 25.68 -10.45 -23.16
C ASN A 392 25.24 -11.82 -22.59
N GLY A 393 24.07 -11.89 -21.95
CA GLY A 393 23.54 -13.10 -21.32
C GLY A 393 23.97 -13.31 -19.87
N LYS A 394 24.75 -12.41 -19.24
CA LYS A 394 25.07 -12.47 -17.81
C LYS A 394 23.92 -11.92 -16.98
N VAL A 395 23.28 -12.77 -16.18
CA VAL A 395 22.12 -12.40 -15.36
C VAL A 395 22.36 -12.79 -13.91
N GLY A 396 21.64 -12.17 -12.98
CA GLY A 396 21.72 -12.55 -11.58
C GLY A 396 20.51 -12.12 -10.76
N VAL A 397 20.35 -12.75 -9.61
CA VAL A 397 19.38 -12.36 -8.57
C VAL A 397 20.10 -12.19 -7.24
N TYR A 398 19.76 -11.13 -6.51
CA TYR A 398 20.55 -10.61 -5.40
C TYR A 398 19.68 -10.43 -4.17
N PHE A 399 19.73 -11.40 -3.26
CA PHE A 399 18.91 -11.47 -2.06
C PHE A 399 19.80 -11.46 -0.82
N ASP A 400 20.41 -10.34 -0.49
CA ASP A 400 21.24 -10.25 0.73
C ASP A 400 20.39 -10.34 2.00
N PHE A 401 19.12 -9.92 1.90
CA PHE A 401 18.09 -10.16 2.90
C PHE A 401 17.15 -11.28 2.42
N PRO A 402 16.53 -12.05 3.33
CA PRO A 402 15.48 -13.01 2.95
C PRO A 402 14.43 -12.32 2.07
N GLU A 403 14.33 -12.79 0.82
CA GLU A 403 13.42 -12.24 -0.16
C GLU A 403 11.98 -12.74 0.08
N ILE A 404 10.98 -12.01 -0.42
CA ILE A 404 9.56 -12.37 -0.35
C ILE A 404 9.19 -13.21 -1.58
N LEU A 405 9.66 -12.80 -2.75
CA LEU A 405 9.32 -13.37 -4.06
C LEU A 405 10.60 -13.72 -4.85
N PRO A 406 11.19 -14.91 -4.63
CA PRO A 406 10.76 -16.01 -3.73
C PRO A 406 11.38 -15.93 -2.32
N GLU A 407 10.95 -16.80 -1.41
CA GLU A 407 11.57 -16.99 -0.08
C GLU A 407 12.97 -17.62 -0.19
N ARG A 408 13.96 -16.82 -0.59
CA ARG A 408 15.35 -17.22 -0.79
C ARG A 408 16.30 -16.14 -0.28
N GLN A 409 17.55 -16.53 -0.03
CA GLN A 409 18.62 -15.62 0.37
C GLN A 409 19.93 -16.05 -0.29
N GLY A 410 20.66 -15.10 -0.86
CA GLY A 410 21.92 -15.31 -1.57
C GLY A 410 22.04 -14.46 -2.83
N ARG A 411 23.26 -14.41 -3.39
CA ARG A 411 23.54 -13.81 -4.69
C ARG A 411 23.81 -14.93 -5.69
N TYR A 412 22.97 -15.03 -6.71
CA TYR A 412 23.01 -16.09 -7.71
C TYR A 412 23.30 -15.48 -9.08
N ARG A 413 24.27 -16.02 -9.79
CA ARG A 413 24.76 -15.50 -11.07
C ARG A 413 24.75 -16.59 -12.12
N PHE A 414 24.36 -16.23 -13.33
CA PHE A 414 24.22 -17.17 -14.43
C PHE A 414 24.67 -16.55 -15.75
N ASP A 415 25.26 -17.38 -16.61
CA ASP A 415 25.39 -17.11 -18.03
C ASP A 415 24.27 -17.86 -18.77
N ILE A 416 23.42 -17.12 -19.47
CA ILE A 416 22.29 -17.63 -20.26
C ILE A 416 22.45 -17.31 -21.77
N SER A 417 23.66 -16.99 -22.21
CA SER A 417 23.96 -16.75 -23.63
C SER A 417 23.76 -18.02 -24.47
N GLY A 418 24.16 -19.16 -23.92
CA GLY A 418 24.05 -20.49 -24.53
C GLY A 418 22.62 -21.08 -24.55
N PRO A 419 22.52 -22.36 -24.96
CA PRO A 419 21.26 -23.12 -24.92
C PRO A 419 20.85 -23.50 -23.50
N GLU A 420 21.82 -23.75 -22.62
CA GLU A 420 21.65 -24.06 -21.19
C GLU A 420 22.22 -22.92 -20.34
N SER A 421 21.65 -22.73 -19.14
CA SER A 421 22.15 -21.76 -18.17
C SER A 421 23.32 -22.33 -17.38
N VAL A 422 24.43 -21.58 -17.26
CA VAL A 422 25.61 -21.97 -16.48
C VAL A 422 25.70 -21.12 -15.23
N ALA A 423 25.70 -21.75 -14.04
CA ALA A 423 25.87 -21.04 -12.78
C ALA A 423 27.32 -20.55 -12.61
N ILE A 424 27.47 -19.28 -12.25
CA ILE A 424 28.75 -18.62 -12.07
C ILE A 424 28.97 -18.34 -10.59
N LYS A 425 30.01 -18.95 -10.00
CA LYS A 425 30.27 -18.81 -8.56
C LYS A 425 30.95 -17.49 -8.19
N GLN A 426 31.78 -16.97 -9.09
CA GLN A 426 32.54 -15.74 -8.84
C GLN A 426 31.74 -14.50 -9.23
N PRO A 427 31.98 -13.34 -8.59
CA PRO A 427 31.48 -12.06 -9.06
C PRO A 427 31.86 -11.80 -10.52
N PHE A 428 30.97 -11.15 -11.28
CA PHE A 428 31.30 -10.65 -12.60
C PHE A 428 32.25 -9.44 -12.52
N ALA A 429 32.68 -8.93 -13.67
CA ALA A 429 33.31 -7.61 -13.71
C ALA A 429 32.33 -6.55 -13.17
N PRO A 430 32.83 -5.44 -12.56
CA PRO A 430 31.97 -4.47 -11.88
C PRO A 430 30.78 -3.97 -12.72
N GLU A 431 30.99 -3.69 -14.00
CA GLU A 431 29.98 -3.24 -14.95
C GLU A 431 28.92 -4.30 -15.27
N ASP A 432 29.35 -5.55 -15.46
CA ASP A 432 28.45 -6.68 -15.69
C ASP A 432 27.63 -6.98 -14.43
N GLU A 433 28.23 -6.86 -13.24
CA GLU A 433 27.61 -7.13 -11.94
C GLU A 433 26.52 -6.12 -11.61
N VAL A 434 26.81 -4.83 -11.81
CA VAL A 434 25.83 -3.72 -11.68
C VAL A 434 24.64 -3.94 -12.62
N ARG A 435 24.90 -4.34 -13.87
CA ARG A 435 23.83 -4.59 -14.83
C ARG A 435 23.03 -5.86 -14.50
N ALA A 436 23.68 -6.95 -14.12
CA ALA A 436 23.03 -8.20 -13.72
C ALA A 436 22.07 -7.98 -12.54
N LEU A 437 22.44 -7.14 -11.57
CA LEU A 437 21.56 -6.72 -10.47
C LEU A 437 20.30 -6.03 -10.99
N VAL A 438 20.47 -4.96 -11.78
CA VAL A 438 19.36 -4.10 -12.20
C VAL A 438 18.43 -4.86 -13.14
N GLU A 439 18.97 -5.50 -14.17
CA GLU A 439 18.15 -6.27 -15.12
C GLU A 439 17.49 -7.47 -14.45
N GLY A 440 18.20 -8.17 -13.57
CA GLY A 440 17.64 -9.29 -12.81
C GLY A 440 16.45 -8.86 -11.93
N GLN A 441 16.60 -7.78 -11.16
CA GLN A 441 15.51 -7.22 -10.36
C GLN A 441 14.26 -6.88 -11.19
N LEU A 442 14.44 -6.31 -12.38
CA LEU A 442 13.34 -5.86 -13.23
C LEU A 442 12.71 -7.02 -14.02
N MET A 443 13.53 -7.93 -14.55
CA MET A 443 13.05 -9.12 -15.25
C MET A 443 12.30 -10.04 -14.30
N SER A 444 12.78 -10.26 -13.06
CA SER A 444 12.06 -11.05 -12.06
C SER A 444 10.68 -10.45 -11.76
N LYS A 445 10.61 -9.12 -11.57
CA LYS A 445 9.33 -8.43 -11.38
C LYS A 445 8.37 -8.67 -12.55
N ARG A 446 8.85 -8.51 -13.79
CA ARG A 446 8.04 -8.77 -15.00
C ARG A 446 7.55 -10.22 -15.08
N LEU A 447 8.42 -11.19 -14.78
CA LEU A 447 8.07 -12.61 -14.78
C LEU A 447 6.99 -12.95 -13.73
N TYR A 448 7.01 -12.31 -12.56
CA TYR A 448 5.96 -12.48 -11.56
C TYR A 448 4.61 -11.94 -12.04
N ILE A 449 4.57 -10.78 -12.72
CA ILE A 449 3.30 -10.31 -13.32
C ILE A 449 2.83 -11.28 -14.40
N GLU A 450 3.73 -11.74 -15.30
CA GLU A 450 3.38 -12.69 -16.38
C GLU A 450 2.89 -14.06 -15.86
N ARG A 451 3.21 -14.43 -14.62
CA ARG A 451 2.63 -15.61 -13.94
C ARG A 451 1.23 -15.35 -13.40
N LEU A 452 0.99 -14.14 -12.87
CA LEU A 452 -0.30 -13.77 -12.28
C LEU A 452 -1.34 -13.34 -13.31
N GLN A 453 -0.91 -12.78 -14.44
CA GLN A 453 -1.78 -12.35 -15.51
C GLN A 453 -1.40 -13.09 -16.79
N SER A 454 -2.40 -13.67 -17.48
CA SER A 454 -2.17 -14.32 -18.77
C SER A 454 -1.38 -13.40 -19.71
N THR A 455 -0.31 -13.93 -20.30
CA THR A 455 0.67 -13.19 -21.11
C THR A 455 0.04 -12.45 -22.30
N GLU A 456 -1.09 -12.95 -22.82
CA GLU A 456 -1.87 -12.30 -23.88
C GLU A 456 -2.50 -10.97 -23.43
N LYS A 457 -2.95 -10.86 -22.18
CA LYS A 457 -3.57 -9.62 -21.64
C LYS A 457 -2.53 -8.53 -21.38
N LEU A 458 -1.36 -8.89 -20.87
CA LEU A 458 -0.22 -7.97 -20.74
C LEU A 458 0.26 -7.45 -22.10
N ARG A 459 0.33 -8.33 -23.11
CA ARG A 459 0.75 -7.97 -24.47
C ARG A 459 -0.30 -7.15 -25.23
N ASN A 460 -1.59 -7.36 -24.98
CA ASN A 460 -2.68 -6.62 -25.61
C ASN A 460 -3.01 -5.29 -24.93
N ASN A 461 -2.47 -5.02 -23.72
CA ASN A 461 -2.57 -3.73 -23.03
C ASN A 461 -1.58 -2.68 -23.59
N VAL A 462 -1.53 -2.53 -24.92
CA VAL A 462 -0.61 -1.65 -25.66
C VAL A 462 -0.77 -0.16 -25.31
N SER A 463 -1.82 0.22 -24.58
CA SER A 463 -2.10 1.61 -24.18
C SER A 463 -1.72 1.95 -22.73
N GLY A 464 -1.26 0.99 -21.92
CA GLY A 464 -0.92 1.22 -20.51
C GLY A 464 0.47 1.85 -20.33
N LYS A 465 0.65 2.63 -19.27
CA LYS A 465 1.97 3.19 -18.88
C LYS A 465 2.47 2.62 -17.56
N LEU A 466 3.79 2.67 -17.38
CA LEU A 466 4.45 2.28 -16.13
C LEU A 466 4.87 3.54 -15.35
N VAL A 467 4.17 3.82 -14.27
CA VAL A 467 4.48 4.94 -13.38
C VAL A 467 5.55 4.51 -12.38
N VAL A 468 6.72 5.15 -12.42
CA VAL A 468 7.82 4.87 -11.49
C VAL A 468 7.88 5.97 -10.44
N THR A 469 7.91 5.58 -9.18
CA THR A 469 7.98 6.48 -8.02
C THR A 469 9.04 6.02 -7.02
N GLY A 470 9.28 6.80 -5.97
CA GLY A 470 10.35 6.57 -5.00
C GLY A 470 11.70 7.15 -5.43
N GLY A 471 12.72 7.07 -4.57
CA GLY A 471 13.99 7.78 -4.76
C GLY A 471 14.71 7.43 -6.07
N ALA A 472 14.63 6.17 -6.50
CA ALA A 472 15.28 5.72 -7.74
C ALA A 472 14.55 6.17 -9.03
N SER A 473 13.34 6.75 -8.93
CA SER A 473 12.62 7.30 -10.09
C SER A 473 13.31 8.50 -10.73
N ALA A 474 14.14 9.24 -9.98
CA ALA A 474 14.96 10.33 -10.50
C ALA A 474 16.09 9.83 -11.43
N ASN A 475 16.50 8.57 -11.30
CA ASN A 475 17.57 8.00 -12.09
C ASN A 475 17.08 7.65 -13.51
N ARG A 476 17.46 8.49 -14.48
CA ARG A 476 17.06 8.35 -15.89
C ARG A 476 17.63 7.09 -16.56
N THR A 477 18.78 6.57 -16.11
CA THR A 477 19.36 5.32 -16.61
C THR A 477 18.49 4.14 -16.19
N LEU A 478 18.14 4.06 -14.90
CA LEU A 478 17.23 3.03 -14.39
C LEU A 478 15.86 3.08 -15.09
N CYS A 479 15.28 4.27 -15.26
CA CYS A 479 14.00 4.42 -15.97
C CYS A 479 14.04 3.91 -17.41
N GLN A 480 15.18 4.04 -18.12
CA GLN A 480 15.30 3.52 -19.49
C GLN A 480 15.30 1.99 -19.50
N ILE A 481 16.02 1.36 -18.56
CA ILE A 481 16.04 -0.10 -18.45
C ILE A 481 14.67 -0.63 -18.04
N ILE A 482 13.97 0.07 -17.13
CA ILE A 482 12.58 -0.25 -16.77
C ILE A 482 11.69 -0.22 -18.02
N ALA A 483 11.75 0.84 -18.82
CA ALA A 483 10.98 0.96 -20.05
C ALA A 483 11.29 -0.18 -21.03
N ASP A 484 12.57 -0.52 -21.20
CA ASP A 484 13.00 -1.58 -22.10
C ASP A 484 12.56 -2.97 -21.60
N VAL A 485 12.74 -3.28 -20.31
CA VAL A 485 12.39 -4.58 -19.71
C VAL A 485 10.88 -4.80 -19.72
N PHE A 486 10.08 -3.79 -19.37
CA PHE A 486 8.62 -3.91 -19.34
C PHE A 486 7.97 -3.72 -20.71
N ASN A 487 8.72 -3.20 -21.70
CA ASN A 487 8.18 -2.77 -22.99
C ASN A 487 7.00 -1.80 -22.84
N MET A 488 7.13 -0.85 -21.90
CA MET A 488 6.12 0.15 -21.58
C MET A 488 6.73 1.54 -21.50
N GLN A 489 5.94 2.55 -21.87
CA GLN A 489 6.30 3.94 -21.62
C GLN A 489 6.41 4.18 -20.11
N VAL A 490 7.54 4.76 -19.67
CA VAL A 490 7.78 5.06 -18.26
C VAL A 490 7.48 6.52 -17.98
N CYS A 491 6.66 6.75 -16.95
CA CYS A 491 6.32 8.08 -16.46
C CYS A 491 6.76 8.25 -15.01
N THR A 492 7.13 9.46 -14.61
CA THR A 492 7.42 9.80 -13.20
C THR A 492 6.59 11.01 -12.76
N LEU A 493 6.36 11.14 -11.46
CA LEU A 493 5.77 12.34 -10.87
C LEU A 493 6.81 13.48 -10.80
N ASP A 494 6.35 14.73 -10.84
CA ASP A 494 7.19 15.88 -10.48
C ASP A 494 7.48 15.88 -8.95
N GLU A 495 8.70 16.26 -8.58
CA GLU A 495 9.48 15.83 -7.40
C GLU A 495 9.01 16.25 -5.99
N SER A 496 7.73 16.51 -5.70
CA SER A 496 7.37 17.06 -4.36
C SER A 496 6.21 16.44 -3.61
N VAL A 497 5.45 15.48 -4.15
CA VAL A 497 4.25 15.00 -3.43
C VAL A 497 4.20 13.48 -3.27
N ASN A 498 4.04 13.02 -2.02
CA ASN A 498 3.87 11.62 -1.68
C ASN A 498 2.58 11.06 -2.33
N SER A 499 2.69 9.97 -3.10
CA SER A 499 1.55 9.39 -3.82
C SER A 499 0.41 8.97 -2.90
N ALA A 500 0.73 8.50 -1.69
CA ALA A 500 -0.26 8.03 -0.72
C ALA A 500 -1.17 9.17 -0.24
N VAL A 501 -0.58 10.31 0.17
CA VAL A 501 -1.37 11.47 0.64
C VAL A 501 -2.22 12.06 -0.48
N LEU A 502 -1.71 12.09 -1.72
CA LEU A 502 -2.52 12.47 -2.89
C LEU A 502 -3.65 11.48 -3.17
N GLY A 503 -3.46 10.21 -2.88
CA GLY A 503 -4.52 9.20 -2.92
C GLY A 503 -5.65 9.55 -1.97
N GLY A 504 -5.31 9.96 -0.74
CA GLY A 504 -6.28 10.49 0.22
C GLY A 504 -7.07 11.67 -0.31
N VAL A 505 -6.41 12.62 -0.96
CA VAL A 505 -7.08 13.75 -1.62
C VAL A 505 -8.00 13.28 -2.75
N ALA A 506 -7.55 12.33 -3.58
CA ALA A 506 -8.33 11.79 -4.68
C ALA A 506 -9.64 11.17 -4.16
N LEU A 507 -9.59 10.42 -3.07
CA LEU A 507 -10.77 9.86 -2.40
C LEU A 507 -11.70 10.96 -1.89
N ALA A 508 -11.17 12.03 -1.28
CA ALA A 508 -11.96 13.18 -0.85
C ALA A 508 -12.67 13.86 -2.04
N TYR A 509 -11.98 13.99 -3.16
CA TYR A 509 -12.53 14.57 -4.38
C TYR A 509 -13.65 13.69 -4.96
N HIS A 510 -13.42 12.38 -5.11
CA HIS A 510 -14.41 11.43 -5.63
C HIS A 510 -15.65 11.32 -4.74
N CYS A 511 -15.48 11.43 -3.42
CA CYS A 511 -16.57 11.48 -2.44
C CYS A 511 -17.55 12.62 -2.75
N VAL A 512 -17.06 13.81 -3.11
CA VAL A 512 -17.90 14.99 -3.39
C VAL A 512 -18.42 15.01 -4.83
N LYS A 513 -17.57 14.69 -5.81
CA LYS A 513 -17.87 14.89 -7.24
C LYS A 513 -18.49 13.67 -7.93
N GLY A 514 -18.59 12.54 -7.22
CA GLY A 514 -19.25 11.33 -7.70
C GLY A 514 -18.28 10.26 -8.18
N LYS A 515 -18.71 9.01 -8.03
CA LYS A 515 -17.91 7.79 -8.15
C LYS A 515 -17.70 7.28 -9.59
N SER A 516 -18.17 8.01 -10.62
CA SER A 516 -18.05 7.53 -12.01
C SER A 516 -16.58 7.35 -12.37
N PHE A 517 -16.25 6.28 -13.10
CA PHE A 517 -14.88 6.00 -13.52
C PHE A 517 -14.27 7.16 -14.33
N GLU A 518 -15.09 7.88 -15.10
CA GLU A 518 -14.69 9.12 -15.79
C GLU A 518 -14.37 10.26 -14.82
N GLY A 519 -15.17 10.45 -13.77
CA GLY A 519 -14.87 11.38 -12.68
C GLY A 519 -13.60 11.03 -11.91
N ARG A 520 -13.26 9.73 -11.85
CA ARG A 520 -12.04 9.23 -11.21
C ARG A 520 -10.78 9.53 -12.01
N ARG A 521 -10.85 9.48 -13.35
CA ARG A 521 -9.75 9.86 -14.27
C ARG A 521 -9.39 11.34 -14.22
N LEU A 522 -10.28 12.21 -13.74
CA LEU A 522 -10.03 13.64 -13.66
C LEU A 522 -8.91 13.98 -12.66
N PHE A 523 -8.76 13.16 -11.62
CA PHE A 523 -7.76 13.32 -10.55
C PHE A 523 -6.50 12.54 -10.90
N HIS A 524 -5.91 12.82 -12.05
CA HIS A 524 -4.62 12.25 -12.43
C HIS A 524 -3.51 13.24 -12.14
N THR A 525 -2.63 12.89 -11.21
CA THR A 525 -1.38 13.63 -10.98
C THR A 525 -0.56 13.63 -12.27
N GLU A 526 -0.11 14.78 -12.76
CA GLU A 526 0.69 14.84 -13.98
C GLU A 526 1.93 13.96 -13.83
N SER A 527 1.94 12.86 -14.56
CA SER A 527 3.11 12.02 -14.73
C SER A 527 3.71 12.34 -16.08
N ARG A 528 4.97 12.76 -16.09
CA ARG A 528 5.68 13.11 -17.32
C ARG A 528 6.31 11.86 -17.89
N ILE A 529 6.12 11.65 -19.19
CA ILE A 529 6.82 10.59 -19.91
C ILE A 529 8.30 10.92 -19.84
N VAL A 530 9.07 10.03 -19.22
CA VAL A 530 10.51 10.21 -19.03
C VAL A 530 11.32 9.36 -19.97
N LYS A 531 10.79 8.19 -20.37
CA LYS A 531 11.45 7.20 -21.20
C LYS A 531 10.45 6.38 -22.00
N GLU A 532 10.85 6.05 -23.21
CA GLU A 532 10.18 5.12 -24.11
C GLU A 532 11.02 3.85 -24.25
N PRO A 533 10.41 2.67 -24.48
CA PRO A 533 11.15 1.46 -24.79
C PRO A 533 11.99 1.64 -26.06
N LYS A 534 13.26 1.29 -25.99
CA LYS A 534 14.23 1.30 -27.11
C LYS A 534 14.79 -0.09 -27.38
N ASN A 535 14.97 -0.90 -26.35
CA ASN A 535 15.66 -2.19 -26.44
C ASN A 535 14.79 -3.39 -26.04
N SER A 536 13.46 -3.25 -26.05
CA SER A 536 12.54 -4.30 -25.58
C SER A 536 12.70 -5.65 -26.31
N GLY A 537 13.04 -5.63 -27.61
CA GLY A 537 13.32 -6.84 -28.38
C GLY A 537 14.48 -7.70 -27.86
N VAL A 538 15.40 -7.12 -27.08
CA VAL A 538 16.45 -7.88 -26.38
C VAL A 538 15.84 -8.68 -25.23
N TYR A 539 15.02 -8.03 -24.41
CA TYR A 539 14.38 -8.62 -23.24
C TYR A 539 13.31 -9.65 -23.60
N GLU A 540 12.55 -9.45 -24.68
CA GLU A 540 11.60 -10.45 -25.19
C GLU A 540 12.30 -11.79 -25.53
N LYS A 541 13.56 -11.75 -25.95
CA LYS A 541 14.37 -12.96 -26.20
C LYS A 541 15.00 -13.52 -24.92
N LEU A 542 15.34 -12.64 -23.97
CA LEU A 542 16.05 -13.00 -22.74
C LEU A 542 15.14 -13.58 -21.66
N LEU A 543 13.92 -13.04 -21.49
CA LEU A 543 12.97 -13.42 -20.45
C LEU A 543 12.63 -14.93 -20.43
N PRO A 544 12.35 -15.61 -21.56
CA PRO A 544 12.10 -17.05 -21.54
C PRO A 544 13.33 -17.88 -21.12
N LYS A 545 14.54 -17.40 -21.42
CA LYS A 545 15.78 -18.05 -20.96
C LYS A 545 16.00 -17.83 -19.46
N PHE A 546 15.79 -16.59 -19.00
CA PHE A 546 15.92 -16.23 -17.59
C PHE A 546 14.89 -16.96 -16.72
N LYS A 547 13.62 -17.01 -17.16
CA LYS A 547 12.56 -17.79 -16.50
C LYS A 547 12.95 -19.25 -16.29
N ARG A 548 13.38 -19.94 -17.36
CA ARG A 548 13.84 -21.34 -17.28
C ARG A 548 15.02 -21.50 -16.32
N CYS A 549 15.96 -20.56 -16.35
CA CYS A 549 17.10 -20.56 -15.43
C CYS A 549 16.63 -20.47 -13.96
N LEU A 550 15.75 -19.53 -13.63
CA LEU A 550 15.25 -19.38 -12.26
C LEU A 550 14.43 -20.59 -11.81
N GLU A 551 13.59 -21.17 -12.68
CA GLU A 551 12.80 -22.37 -12.39
C GLU A 551 13.70 -23.59 -12.11
N CYS A 552 14.77 -23.80 -12.90
CA CYS A 552 15.74 -24.86 -12.67
C CYS A 552 16.48 -24.74 -11.33
N HIS A 553 16.57 -23.53 -10.77
CA HIS A 553 17.29 -23.25 -9.53
C HIS A 553 16.37 -22.91 -8.35
N ASP A 554 15.04 -23.02 -8.51
CA ASP A 554 14.05 -22.74 -7.48
C ASP A 554 14.17 -21.29 -6.94
N LEU A 555 14.34 -20.35 -7.88
CA LEU A 555 14.50 -18.91 -7.69
C LEU A 555 13.35 -18.09 -8.31
N LEU A 556 12.29 -18.75 -8.76
CA LEU A 556 11.06 -18.14 -9.26
C LEU A 556 9.89 -19.08 -8.99
#